data_AF-A0A535ITZ4-F1
#
_entry.id   AF-A0A535ITZ4-F1
#
_cell.length_a   1.000
_cell.length_b   1.000
_cell.length_c   1.000
_cell.angle_alpha   90.00
_cell.angle_beta   90.00
_cell.angle_gamma   90.00
#
_symmetry.space_group_name_H-M   'P 1'
#
loop_
_entity.id
_entity.type
_entity.pdbx_description
1 polymer ?
#
loop_
_entity_poly.entity_id
_entity_poly.type
_entity_poly.pdbx_seq_one_letter_code
_entity_poly.pdbx_strand_id
1 'polypeptide(L)' 'MAHKKAGSSSKNGRDSVGQRLGVKAGDGQLVPAGSIIVRQRGMTFLSGPGTGLG' A
#
# COMPACT_ATOMS: atom_id res chain seq x y z
N MET A 1 6.53 11.60 -50.74
CA MET A 1 5.74 11.98 -49.55
C MET A 1 5.80 10.85 -48.54
N ALA A 2 6.50 11.05 -47.43
CA ALA A 2 6.58 10.09 -46.34
C ALA A 2 5.63 10.54 -45.23
N HIS A 3 4.49 9.87 -45.09
CA HIS A 3 3.66 10.00 -43.90
C HIS A 3 3.40 8.60 -43.36
N LYS A 4 4.42 8.05 -42.69
CA LYS A 4 4.23 6.90 -41.81
C LYS A 4 3.43 7.43 -40.62
N LYS A 5 2.20 6.93 -40.46
CA LYS A 5 1.29 7.22 -39.35
C LYS A 5 2.10 7.22 -38.05
N ALA A 6 2.19 8.37 -37.39
CA ALA A 6 2.92 8.50 -36.14
C ALA A 6 2.32 7.50 -35.15
N GLY A 7 3.00 6.37 -34.97
CA GLY A 7 2.63 5.35 -34.00
C GLY A 7 2.83 5.98 -32.63
N SER A 8 1.73 6.24 -31.93
CA SER A 8 1.78 6.64 -30.54
C SER A 8 2.45 5.51 -29.75
N SER A 9 3.74 5.67 -29.46
CA SER A 9 4.44 4.82 -28.50
C SER A 9 4.14 5.40 -27.13
N SER A 10 3.18 4.80 -26.40
CA SER A 10 2.98 5.13 -24.99
C SER A 10 4.28 4.86 -24.23
N LYS A 11 4.96 5.95 -23.82
CA LYS A 11 6.23 5.89 -23.09
C LYS A 11 6.05 5.59 -21.59
N ASN A 12 4.81 5.63 -21.11
CA ASN A 12 4.46 5.48 -19.70
C ASN A 12 3.46 4.34 -19.52
N GLY A 13 3.97 3.13 -19.25
CA GLY A 13 3.18 1.93 -18.96
C GLY A 13 3.71 1.14 -17.75
N ARG A 14 4.47 1.81 -16.86
CA ARG A 14 5.00 1.19 -15.65
C ARG A 14 4.06 1.46 -14.49
N ASP A 15 3.62 0.39 -13.85
CA ASP A 15 2.89 0.45 -12.58
C ASP A 15 3.54 -0.52 -11.58
N SER A 16 3.48 -0.16 -10.31
CA SER A 16 3.92 -1.02 -9.21
C SER A 16 2.75 -1.83 -8.69
N VAL A 17 3.00 -3.08 -8.30
CA VAL A 17 1.95 -3.89 -7.67
C VAL A 17 1.43 -3.24 -6.39
N GLY A 18 0.13 -3.38 -6.15
CA GLY A 18 -0.50 -2.88 -4.93
C GLY A 18 0.09 -3.52 -3.66
N GLN A 19 0.46 -2.68 -2.70
CA GLN A 19 1.15 -3.09 -1.48
C GLN A 19 0.22 -3.56 -0.34
N ARG A 20 -1.11 -3.58 -0.59
CA ARG A 20 -2.14 -4.04 0.36
C ARG A 20 -2.03 -3.38 1.74
N LEU A 21 -1.70 -2.08 1.75
CA LEU A 21 -1.69 -1.25 2.96
C LEU A 21 -3.09 -1.16 3.57
N GLY A 22 -3.17 -0.65 4.80
CA GLY A 22 -4.42 -0.41 5.53
C GLY A 22 -4.54 -1.21 6.83
N VAL A 23 -5.69 -1.03 7.47
CA VAL A 23 -6.07 -1.67 8.73
C VAL A 23 -6.32 -3.17 8.50
N LYS A 24 -5.88 -3.99 9.44
CA LYS A 24 -5.99 -5.47 9.43
C LYS A 24 -6.86 -5.99 10.56
N ALA A 25 -6.83 -5.32 11.72
CA ALA A 25 -7.75 -5.54 12.82
C ALA A 25 -8.33 -4.20 13.25
N GLY A 26 -9.66 -4.15 13.37
CA GLY A 26 -10.40 -2.97 13.80
C GLY A 26 -10.77 -3.03 15.28
N ASP A 27 -11.48 -1.99 15.73
CA ASP A 27 -11.90 -1.86 17.13
C ASP A 27 -12.75 -3.05 17.60
N GLY A 28 -12.48 -3.54 18.82
CA GLY A 28 -13.22 -4.63 19.46
C GLY A 28 -12.89 -6.04 18.96
N GLN A 29 -11.97 -6.19 18.01
CA GLN A 29 -11.55 -7.51 17.53
C GLN A 29 -10.52 -8.14 18.48
N LEU A 30 -10.73 -9.42 18.80
CA LEU A 30 -9.75 -10.22 19.54
C LEU A 30 -8.64 -10.65 18.59
N VAL A 31 -7.40 -10.27 18.91
CA VAL A 31 -6.21 -10.67 18.15
C VAL A 31 -5.20 -11.36 19.06
N PRO A 32 -4.54 -12.44 18.60
CA PRO A 32 -3.45 -13.05 19.34
C PRO A 32 -2.21 -12.13 19.36
N ALA A 33 -1.34 -12.32 20.35
CA ALA A 33 -0.09 -11.58 20.46
C ALA A 33 0.78 -11.75 19.19
N GLY A 34 1.37 -10.66 18.71
CA GLY A 34 2.17 -10.64 17.48
C GLY A 34 1.36 -10.40 16.19
N SER A 35 0.03 -10.24 16.27
CA SER A 35 -0.79 -9.88 15.12
C SER A 35 -0.51 -8.45 14.63
N ILE A 36 -0.65 -8.24 13.31
CA ILE A 36 -0.52 -6.92 12.69
C ILE A 36 -1.87 -6.20 12.79
N ILE A 37 -1.87 -4.98 13.35
CA ILE A 37 -3.08 -4.14 13.43
C ILE A 37 -3.22 -3.25 12.20
N VAL A 38 -2.14 -2.58 11.76
CA VAL A 38 -2.13 -1.70 10.59
C VAL A 38 -0.86 -1.91 9.77
N ARG A 39 -0.99 -1.93 8.44
CA ARG A 39 0.15 -1.86 7.52
C ARG A 39 0.14 -0.50 6.83
N GLN A 40 1.08 0.37 7.17
CA GLN A 40 1.14 1.73 6.64
C GLN A 40 2.49 2.03 5.96
N ARG A 41 2.53 3.18 5.29
CA ARG A 41 3.76 3.87 4.87
C ARG A 41 3.75 5.20 5.58
N GLY A 42 4.83 5.52 6.29
CA GLY A 42 4.82 6.64 7.25
C GLY A 42 4.04 6.32 8.53
N MET A 43 3.73 7.36 9.31
CA MET A 43 3.16 7.24 10.66
C MET A 43 1.78 7.89 10.74
N THR A 44 0.78 7.30 10.08
CA THR A 44 -0.61 7.76 10.20
C THR A 44 -1.22 7.34 11.55
N PHE A 45 -0.90 6.12 11.99
CA PHE A 45 -1.26 5.59 13.29
C PHE A 45 0.00 5.40 14.14
N LEU A 46 -0.03 5.87 15.38
CA LEU A 46 1.03 5.67 16.36
C LEU A 46 0.71 4.44 17.22
N SER A 47 1.76 3.74 17.67
CA SER A 47 1.61 2.59 18.56
C SER A 47 1.09 3.04 19.94
N GLY A 48 0.02 2.42 20.40
CA GLY A 48 -0.49 2.55 21.77
C GLY A 48 0.04 1.46 22.71
N PRO A 49 -0.44 1.42 23.96
CA PRO A 49 -0.05 0.41 24.93
C PRO A 49 -0.22 -1.03 24.40
N GLY A 50 0.79 -1.89 24.60
CA GLY A 50 0.75 -3.29 24.15
C GLY A 50 0.97 -3.51 22.65
N THR A 51 1.29 -2.46 21.89
CA THR A 51 1.59 -2.53 20.45
C THR A 51 2.97 -1.93 20.16
N GLY A 52 3.64 -2.42 19.12
CA GLY A 52 4.90 -1.87 18.64
C GLY A 52 4.75 -1.24 17.25
N LEU A 53 5.63 -0.29 16.93
CA LEU A 53 5.79 0.27 15.59
C LEU A 53 7.08 -0.31 14.96
N GLY A 54 7.00 -0.77 13.71
CA GLY A 54 8.12 -1.33 12.96
C GLY A 54 8.04 -1.01 11.47
#